data_AF-A0A327HND1-F1
#
_entry.id   AF-A0A327HND1-F1
#
_cell.length_a   1.000
_cell.length_b   1.000
_cell.length_c   1.000
_cell.angle_alpha   90.00
_cell.angle_beta   90.00
_cell.angle_gamma   90.00
#
_symmetry.space_group_name_H-M   'P 1'
#
loop_
_entity.id
_entity.type
_entity.pdbx_description
1 polymer ?
#
loop_
_entity_poly.entity_id
_entity_poly.type
_entity_poly.pdbx_seq_one_letter_code
_entity_poly.pdbx_strand_id
1 'polypeptide(L)'
;MIIDRIWAMPNKWTFTIKPIRNLLNEEIDSGLWCDPFAGKNSPADIKNDLNEKMDADYHMDALEFLKSLESDSFDGVLFDPPYSITQAKQCYEGYGMELLEIKPTMMNYWSGCKNEIARILKVNGKAICFGWSSMGLGKNRGFEMKRILLVPHGGSKNDTICTVEIKK
;
A
#
# COMPACT_ATOMS: atom_id res chain seq x y z
N MET A 1 14.74 14.52 -3.75
CA MET A 1 13.49 14.23 -3.04
C MET A 1 12.56 15.43 -3.18
N ILE A 2 11.29 15.20 -3.53
CA ILE A 2 10.25 16.22 -3.71
C ILE A 2 9.22 16.08 -2.57
N ILE A 3 8.73 17.19 -2.01
CA ILE A 3 7.67 17.17 -0.99
C ILE A 3 6.58 18.15 -1.39
N ASP A 4 5.37 17.62 -1.59
CA ASP A 4 4.17 18.38 -1.94
C ASP A 4 3.18 18.36 -0.77
N ARG A 5 2.43 19.46 -0.60
CA ARG A 5 1.32 19.53 0.37
C ARG A 5 0.08 20.11 -0.30
N ILE A 6 -0.96 19.30 -0.47
CA ILE A 6 -2.16 19.66 -1.25
C ILE A 6 -3.42 19.23 -0.49
N TRP A 7 -4.27 20.19 -0.13
CA TRP A 7 -5.52 19.90 0.58
C TRP A 7 -6.55 19.16 -0.30
N ALA A 8 -7.27 18.21 0.29
CA ALA A 8 -8.43 17.55 -0.32
C ALA A 8 -9.37 16.96 0.75
N MET A 9 -10.64 16.78 0.43
CA MET A 9 -11.56 16.04 1.32
C MET A 9 -11.18 14.55 1.39
N PRO A 10 -11.34 13.90 2.56
CA PRO A 10 -11.06 12.48 2.70
C PRO A 10 -12.10 11.66 1.93
N ASN A 11 -11.69 10.48 1.49
CA ASN A 11 -12.58 9.47 0.91
C ASN A 11 -12.15 8.11 1.43
N LYS A 12 -13.10 7.19 1.63
CA LYS A 12 -12.78 5.79 1.94
C LYS A 12 -12.02 5.08 0.83
N TRP A 13 -12.11 5.61 -0.40
CA TRP A 13 -11.37 5.13 -1.55
C TRP A 13 -10.17 6.06 -1.80
N THR A 14 -9.03 5.72 -1.20
CA THR A 14 -7.78 6.51 -1.20
C THR A 14 -7.41 7.02 -2.59
N PHE A 15 -7.42 6.14 -3.59
CA PHE A 15 -7.00 6.46 -4.96
C PHE A 15 -7.96 7.36 -5.74
N THR A 16 -9.16 7.63 -5.19
CA THR A 16 -10.11 8.59 -5.78
C THR A 16 -9.87 10.02 -5.32
N ILE A 17 -9.09 10.22 -4.26
CA ILE A 17 -8.75 11.54 -3.71
C ILE A 17 -7.87 12.27 -4.74
N LYS A 18 -8.29 13.45 -5.22
CA LYS A 18 -7.72 14.09 -6.41
C LYS A 18 -6.19 14.22 -6.40
N PRO A 19 -5.53 14.74 -5.35
CA PRO A 19 -4.07 14.79 -5.30
C PRO A 19 -3.40 13.40 -5.40
N ILE A 20 -4.00 12.39 -4.76
CA ILE A 20 -3.49 11.01 -4.78
C ILE A 20 -3.65 10.41 -6.16
N ARG A 21 -4.82 10.58 -6.80
CA ARG A 21 -5.04 10.12 -8.17
C ARG A 21 -4.07 10.76 -9.15
N ASN A 22 -3.78 12.05 -8.99
CA ASN A 22 -2.80 12.73 -9.82
C ASN A 22 -1.39 12.17 -9.61
N LEU A 23 -0.99 11.93 -8.35
CA LEU A 23 0.27 11.24 -8.04
C LEU A 23 0.35 9.88 -8.73
N LEU A 24 -0.70 9.06 -8.64
CA LEU A 24 -0.73 7.75 -9.29
C LEU A 24 -0.59 7.86 -10.81
N ASN A 25 -1.28 8.81 -11.45
CA ASN A 25 -1.17 9.04 -12.90
C ASN A 25 0.24 9.50 -13.34
N GLU A 26 1.01 10.13 -12.44
CA GLU A 26 2.38 10.56 -12.69
C GLU A 26 3.40 9.44 -12.45
N GLU A 27 3.13 8.57 -11.47
CA GLU A 27 4.11 7.60 -10.97
C GLU A 27 3.91 6.18 -11.50
N ILE A 28 2.69 5.79 -11.86
CA ILE A 28 2.41 4.48 -12.46
C ILE A 28 2.73 4.54 -13.95
N ASP A 29 3.56 3.59 -14.40
CA ASP A 29 3.93 3.39 -15.79
C ASP A 29 3.24 2.16 -16.39
N SER A 30 3.65 1.74 -17.58
CA SER A 30 3.13 0.55 -18.25
C SER A 30 3.77 -0.77 -17.77
N GLY A 31 4.50 -0.75 -16.66
CA GLY A 31 5.07 -1.96 -16.05
C GLY A 31 4.02 -2.82 -15.37
N LEU A 32 4.44 -3.93 -14.76
CA LEU A 32 3.55 -4.79 -13.98
C LEU A 32 3.44 -4.30 -12.54
N TRP A 33 2.22 -3.97 -12.11
CA TRP A 33 1.92 -3.46 -10.78
C TRP A 33 1.08 -4.42 -9.96
N CYS A 34 1.33 -4.49 -8.64
CA CYS A 34 0.42 -5.17 -7.72
C CYS A 34 -0.05 -4.31 -6.55
N ASP A 35 -1.20 -4.70 -6.01
CA ASP A 35 -1.82 -4.07 -4.85
C ASP A 35 -2.38 -5.15 -3.90
N PRO A 36 -1.77 -5.35 -2.72
CA PRO A 36 -2.23 -6.31 -1.73
C PRO A 36 -3.50 -5.89 -0.98
N PHE A 37 -3.94 -4.62 -1.13
CA PHE A 37 -5.09 -4.00 -0.45
C PHE A 37 -5.96 -3.20 -1.43
N ALA A 38 -6.35 -3.84 -2.54
CA ALA A 38 -6.86 -3.14 -3.72
C ALA A 38 -8.18 -2.37 -3.52
N GLY A 39 -9.03 -2.81 -2.60
CA GLY A 39 -10.36 -2.24 -2.43
C GLY A 39 -11.13 -2.21 -3.76
N LYS A 40 -11.63 -1.04 -4.13
CA LYS A 40 -12.49 -0.88 -5.32
C LYS A 40 -11.85 -0.13 -6.49
N ASN A 41 -10.78 0.64 -6.26
CA ASN A 41 -10.29 1.61 -7.24
C ASN A 41 -8.78 1.48 -7.50
N SER A 42 -8.18 0.32 -7.19
CA SER A 42 -6.78 0.08 -7.50
C SER A 42 -6.53 0.11 -9.01
N PRO A 43 -5.54 0.89 -9.48
CA PRO A 43 -5.09 0.86 -10.87
C PRO A 43 -4.05 -0.23 -11.15
N ALA A 44 -3.71 -1.09 -10.18
CA ALA A 44 -2.72 -2.15 -10.36
C ALA A 44 -3.24 -3.30 -11.24
N ASP A 45 -2.32 -4.00 -11.90
CA ASP A 45 -2.63 -5.14 -12.78
C ASP A 45 -3.04 -6.38 -11.99
N ILE A 46 -2.37 -6.63 -10.86
CA ILE A 46 -2.64 -7.79 -9.99
C ILE A 46 -3.12 -7.30 -8.63
N LYS A 47 -4.35 -7.63 -8.26
CA LYS A 47 -5.04 -7.10 -7.10
C LYS A 47 -5.39 -8.20 -6.11
N ASN A 48 -5.18 -7.92 -4.83
CA ASN A 48 -5.70 -8.73 -3.73
C ASN A 48 -6.55 -7.88 -2.80
N ASP A 49 -7.63 -8.45 -2.31
CA ASP A 49 -8.41 -7.88 -1.21
C ASP A 49 -9.07 -9.00 -0.41
N LEU A 50 -8.91 -8.97 0.92
CA LEU A 50 -9.47 -9.98 1.81
C LEU A 50 -10.99 -10.15 1.67
N ASN A 51 -11.70 -9.09 1.29
CA ASN A 51 -13.14 -9.11 1.12
C ASN A 51 -13.49 -9.62 -0.28
N GLU A 52 -14.08 -10.82 -0.35
CA GLU A 52 -14.58 -11.48 -1.58
C GLU A 52 -15.56 -10.65 -2.42
N LYS A 53 -16.10 -9.55 -1.88
CA LYS A 53 -16.98 -8.63 -2.61
C LYS A 53 -16.24 -7.53 -3.37
N MET A 54 -14.94 -7.39 -3.15
CA MET A 54 -14.11 -6.41 -3.86
C MET A 54 -13.72 -6.93 -5.25
N ASP A 55 -13.40 -6.02 -6.15
CA ASP A 55 -13.02 -6.35 -7.53
C ASP A 55 -11.51 -6.61 -7.61
N ALA A 56 -11.11 -7.77 -7.08
CA ALA A 56 -9.72 -8.22 -6.97
C ALA A 56 -9.54 -9.62 -7.59
N ASP A 57 -8.32 -9.94 -8.00
CA ASP A 57 -7.97 -11.24 -8.60
C ASP A 57 -7.84 -12.34 -7.54
N TYR A 58 -7.46 -11.94 -6.32
CA TYR A 58 -7.28 -12.80 -5.16
C TYR A 58 -8.04 -12.28 -3.95
N HIS A 59 -8.50 -13.22 -3.12
CA HIS A 59 -9.23 -12.94 -1.88
C HIS A 59 -8.60 -13.65 -0.69
N MET A 60 -7.38 -13.23 -0.34
CA MET A 60 -6.64 -13.82 0.77
C MET A 60 -5.92 -12.77 1.62
N ASP A 61 -5.33 -13.24 2.71
CA ASP A 61 -4.48 -12.42 3.55
C ASP A 61 -3.34 -11.80 2.72
N ALA A 62 -3.11 -10.49 2.92
CA ALA A 62 -2.14 -9.74 2.13
C ALA A 62 -0.70 -10.24 2.27
N LEU A 63 -0.30 -10.75 3.44
CA LEU A 63 1.04 -11.30 3.61
C LEU A 63 1.19 -12.63 2.86
N GLU A 64 0.18 -13.49 2.92
CA GLU A 64 0.16 -14.75 2.14
C GLU A 64 0.12 -14.50 0.63
N PHE A 65 -0.68 -13.52 0.18
CA PHE A 65 -0.68 -13.07 -1.20
C PHE A 65 0.74 -12.64 -1.63
N LEU A 66 1.39 -11.75 -0.88
CA LEU A 66 2.74 -11.28 -1.20
C LEU A 66 3.78 -12.41 -1.24
N LYS A 67 3.70 -13.38 -0.31
CA LYS A 67 4.57 -14.57 -0.31
C LYS A 67 4.38 -15.46 -1.55
N SER A 68 3.17 -15.51 -2.09
CA SER A 68 2.84 -16.33 -3.27
C SER A 68 3.45 -15.80 -4.58
N LEU A 69 3.84 -14.51 -4.61
CA LEU A 69 4.40 -13.85 -5.78
C LEU A 69 5.89 -14.13 -5.96
N GLU A 70 6.33 -14.19 -7.21
CA GLU A 70 7.74 -14.43 -7.57
C GLU A 70 8.64 -13.23 -7.25
N SER A 71 9.91 -13.50 -6.90
CA SER A 71 10.90 -12.45 -6.65
C SER A 71 11.22 -11.66 -7.92
N ASP A 72 11.52 -10.37 -7.78
CA ASP A 72 11.94 -9.48 -8.88
C ASP A 72 11.03 -9.55 -10.13
N SER A 73 9.71 -9.67 -9.92
CA SER A 73 8.71 -9.84 -10.98
C SER A 73 7.88 -8.57 -11.25
N PHE A 74 7.76 -7.67 -10.27
CA PHE A 74 6.94 -6.46 -10.36
C PHE A 74 7.78 -5.20 -10.60
N ASP A 75 7.25 -4.30 -11.42
CA ASP A 75 7.80 -2.97 -11.67
C ASP A 75 7.30 -1.95 -10.64
N GLY A 76 6.12 -2.19 -10.05
CA GLY A 76 5.62 -1.36 -8.96
C GLY A 76 4.64 -2.04 -8.00
N VAL A 77 4.52 -1.46 -6.81
CA VAL A 77 3.59 -1.86 -5.76
C VAL A 77 2.86 -0.64 -5.21
N LEU A 78 1.55 -0.75 -5.09
CA LEU A 78 0.72 0.15 -4.29
C LEU A 78 0.50 -0.50 -2.93
N PHE A 79 0.87 0.18 -1.85
CA PHE A 79 0.74 -0.33 -0.50
C PHE A 79 -0.16 0.58 0.33
N ASP A 80 -1.47 0.29 0.30
CA ASP A 80 -2.53 1.02 1.02
C ASP A 80 -3.17 0.16 2.13
N PRO A 81 -2.40 -0.26 3.16
CA PRO A 81 -2.94 -1.08 4.24
C PRO A 81 -3.92 -0.30 5.11
N PRO A 82 -4.70 -0.95 6.00
CA PRO A 82 -5.30 -0.27 7.14
C PRO A 82 -4.28 0.58 7.91
N TYR A 83 -4.56 1.87 8.14
CA TYR A 83 -3.59 2.83 8.68
C TYR A 83 -3.34 2.72 10.19
N SER A 84 -4.04 1.82 10.88
CA SER A 84 -3.87 1.58 12.31
C SER A 84 -4.23 0.16 12.68
N ILE A 85 -3.72 -0.31 13.82
CA ILE A 85 -4.08 -1.61 14.40
C ILE A 85 -5.59 -1.73 14.62
N THR A 86 -6.26 -0.63 15.03
CA THR A 86 -7.71 -0.60 15.20
C THR A 86 -8.44 -0.83 13.89
N GLN A 87 -8.04 -0.14 12.82
CA GLN A 87 -8.61 -0.36 11.49
C GLN A 87 -8.32 -1.77 10.98
N ALA A 88 -7.09 -2.27 11.16
CA ALA A 88 -6.73 -3.63 10.78
C ALA A 88 -7.62 -4.66 11.49
N LYS A 89 -7.85 -4.49 12.79
CA LYS A 89 -8.79 -5.34 13.53
C LYS A 89 -10.19 -5.29 12.92
N GLN A 90 -10.72 -4.10 12.66
CA GLN A 90 -12.07 -3.93 12.09
C GLN A 90 -12.21 -4.50 10.68
N CYS A 91 -11.19 -4.35 9.84
CA CYS A 91 -11.20 -4.86 8.47
C CYS A 91 -11.15 -6.39 8.41
N TYR A 92 -10.43 -7.01 9.33
CA TYR A 92 -10.20 -8.44 9.30
C TYR A 92 -11.06 -9.25 10.29
N GLU A 93 -11.74 -8.61 11.24
CA GLU A 93 -12.68 -9.27 12.16
C GLU A 93 -13.82 -9.95 11.36
N GLY A 94 -13.99 -11.25 11.56
CA GLY A 94 -14.94 -12.06 10.80
C GLY A 94 -14.42 -12.64 9.48
N TYR A 95 -13.17 -12.33 9.09
CA TYR A 95 -12.49 -12.88 7.92
C TYR A 95 -11.36 -13.87 8.29
N GLY A 96 -11.51 -14.60 9.39
CA GLY A 96 -10.57 -15.67 9.78
C GLY A 96 -9.26 -15.19 10.40
N MET A 97 -9.20 -13.99 10.98
CA MET A 97 -8.01 -13.47 11.70
C MET A 97 -7.46 -14.44 12.75
N GLU A 98 -8.34 -15.14 13.44
CA GLU A 98 -8.01 -16.13 14.45
C GLU A 98 -7.23 -17.33 13.90
N LEU A 99 -7.32 -17.59 12.60
CA LEU A 99 -6.64 -18.69 11.90
C LEU A 99 -5.25 -18.29 11.38
N LEU A 100 -4.92 -17.00 11.36
CA LEU A 100 -3.62 -16.51 10.91
C LEU A 100 -2.55 -16.71 11.99
N GLU A 101 -1.43 -17.33 11.61
CA GLU A 101 -0.24 -17.47 12.47
C GLU A 101 0.32 -16.10 12.83
N ILE A 102 0.41 -15.20 11.85
CA ILE A 102 0.82 -13.81 12.03
C ILE A 102 -0.37 -12.89 11.78
N LYS A 103 -0.83 -12.22 12.84
CA LYS A 103 -2.01 -11.36 12.82
C LYS A 103 -1.67 -9.93 12.38
N PRO A 104 -2.54 -9.25 11.61
CA PRO A 104 -2.43 -7.83 11.28
C PRO A 104 -2.36 -6.88 12.48
N THR A 105 -2.71 -7.35 13.68
CA THR A 105 -2.54 -6.60 14.92
C THR A 105 -1.11 -6.60 15.47
N MET A 106 -0.21 -7.41 14.90
CA MET A 106 1.18 -7.54 15.31
C MET A 106 2.12 -6.79 14.35
N MET A 107 3.16 -6.12 14.88
CA MET A 107 4.05 -5.32 14.03
C MET A 107 4.90 -6.16 13.05
N ASN A 108 5.16 -7.43 13.38
CA ASN A 108 5.89 -8.34 12.50
C ASN A 108 5.11 -8.66 11.21
N TYR A 109 3.77 -8.61 11.23
CA TYR A 109 2.93 -8.74 10.03
C TYR A 109 3.28 -7.67 8.99
N TRP A 110 3.26 -6.40 9.41
CA TRP A 110 3.55 -5.26 8.55
C TRP A 110 5.01 -5.23 8.10
N SER A 111 5.93 -5.60 8.99
CA SER A 111 7.35 -5.76 8.62
C SER A 111 7.53 -6.88 7.59
N GLY A 112 6.79 -7.98 7.72
CA GLY A 112 6.73 -9.08 6.77
C GLY A 112 6.23 -8.64 5.41
N CYS A 113 5.09 -7.91 5.36
CA CYS A 113 4.57 -7.36 4.11
C CYS A 113 5.61 -6.49 3.40
N LYS A 114 6.29 -5.60 4.15
CA LYS A 114 7.35 -4.75 3.58
C LYS A 114 8.56 -5.54 3.10
N ASN A 115 8.91 -6.66 3.75
CA ASN A 115 9.98 -7.54 3.29
C ASN A 115 9.61 -8.24 1.99
N GLU A 116 8.38 -8.77 1.89
CA GLU A 116 7.91 -9.42 0.67
C GLU A 116 7.78 -8.42 -0.48
N ILE A 117 7.30 -7.20 -0.23
CA ILE A 117 7.30 -6.12 -1.23
C ILE A 117 8.71 -5.85 -1.75
N ALA A 118 9.70 -5.79 -0.85
CA ALA A 118 11.10 -5.62 -1.25
C ALA A 118 11.62 -6.80 -2.09
N ARG A 119 11.16 -8.03 -1.82
CA ARG A 119 11.54 -9.24 -2.56
C ARG A 119 10.93 -9.27 -3.97
N ILE A 120 9.65 -8.94 -4.11
CA ILE A 120 8.93 -9.08 -5.39
C ILE A 120 9.22 -7.95 -6.39
N LEU A 121 9.61 -6.77 -5.90
CA LEU A 121 9.95 -5.64 -6.77
C LEU A 121 11.30 -5.85 -7.46
N LYS A 122 11.40 -5.54 -8.75
CA LYS A 122 12.68 -5.49 -9.49
C LYS A 122 13.60 -4.39 -8.94
N VAL A 123 14.90 -4.48 -9.25
CA VAL A 123 15.80 -3.32 -9.12
C VAL A 123 15.25 -2.17 -9.97
N ASN A 124 15.22 -0.96 -9.41
CA ASN A 124 14.53 0.22 -9.91
C ASN A 124 12.99 0.17 -9.89
N GLY A 125 12.40 -0.90 -9.36
CA GLY A 125 10.96 -0.98 -9.10
C GLY A 125 10.50 0.04 -8.07
N LYS A 126 9.24 0.45 -8.17
CA LYS A 126 8.66 1.55 -7.39
C LYS A 126 7.72 1.05 -6.29
N ALA A 127 7.85 1.59 -5.09
CA ALA A 127 6.87 1.38 -4.03
C ALA A 127 6.16 2.71 -3.72
N ILE A 128 4.84 2.70 -3.79
CA ILE A 128 4.00 3.84 -3.38
C ILE A 128 3.21 3.41 -2.15
N CYS A 129 3.55 3.97 -0.99
CA CYS A 129 2.85 3.67 0.27
C CYS A 129 1.88 4.78 0.64
N PHE A 130 0.81 4.39 1.34
CA PHE A 130 -0.22 5.29 1.83
C PHE A 130 -0.45 5.06 3.33
N GLY A 131 -0.66 6.13 4.08
CA GLY A 131 -1.05 6.03 5.49
C GLY A 131 -0.83 7.29 6.29
N TRP A 132 -0.70 7.14 7.61
CA TRP A 132 -0.50 8.25 8.56
C TRP A 132 0.96 8.43 8.98
N SER A 133 1.90 7.84 8.24
CA SER A 133 3.33 8.00 8.48
C SER A 133 4.10 8.12 7.18
N SER A 134 5.19 8.88 7.19
CA SER A 134 6.09 9.06 6.04
C SER A 134 7.24 8.03 6.01
N MET A 135 7.08 6.86 6.64
CA MET A 135 8.17 5.89 6.79
C MET A 135 8.46 5.08 5.51
N GLY A 136 7.45 4.85 4.67
CA GLY A 136 7.58 3.99 3.49
C GLY A 136 8.07 2.56 3.80
N LEU A 137 8.80 1.96 2.88
CA LEU A 137 9.53 0.69 2.98
C LEU A 137 10.85 0.88 3.74
N GLY A 138 11.57 1.96 3.42
CA GLY A 138 12.76 2.42 4.12
C GLY A 138 14.09 1.88 3.59
N LYS A 139 15.15 2.65 3.84
CA LYS A 139 16.54 2.41 3.36
C LYS A 139 17.12 1.04 3.69
N ASN A 140 16.73 0.43 4.82
CA ASN A 140 17.24 -0.88 5.22
C ASN A 140 16.72 -2.02 4.33
N ARG A 141 15.70 -1.75 3.49
CA ARG A 141 15.19 -2.67 2.47
C ARG A 141 15.69 -2.31 1.06
N GLY A 142 16.68 -1.44 0.94
CA GLY A 142 17.21 -0.99 -0.35
C GLY A 142 16.40 0.10 -1.04
N PHE A 143 15.51 0.80 -0.33
CA PHE A 143 14.67 1.84 -0.94
C PHE A 143 15.25 3.23 -0.77
N GLU A 144 15.20 4.01 -1.85
CA GLU A 144 15.52 5.44 -1.85
C GLU A 144 14.24 6.27 -2.02
N MET A 145 13.97 7.15 -1.05
CA MET A 145 12.78 8.02 -1.08
C MET A 145 12.91 9.15 -2.11
N LYS A 146 11.96 9.19 -3.04
CA LYS A 146 11.94 10.17 -4.13
C LYS A 146 10.90 11.26 -3.92
N ARG A 147 9.73 10.91 -3.40
CA ARG A 147 8.63 11.87 -3.22
C ARG A 147 7.80 11.61 -1.97
N ILE A 148 7.30 12.68 -1.38
CA ILE A 148 6.26 12.64 -0.34
C ILE A 148 5.14 13.58 -0.77
N LEU A 149 3.90 13.10 -0.76
CA LEU A 149 2.70 13.91 -0.90
C LEU A 149 1.94 13.91 0.42
N LEU A 150 1.79 15.09 1.01
CA LEU A 150 0.97 15.32 2.20
C LEU A 150 -0.40 15.82 1.76
N VAL A 151 -1.45 15.07 2.08
CA VAL A 151 -2.84 15.44 1.77
C VAL A 151 -3.58 15.77 3.06
N PRO A 152 -3.54 17.04 3.51
CA PRO A 152 -4.33 17.44 4.66
C PRO A 152 -5.82 17.43 4.32
N HIS A 153 -6.60 16.86 5.23
CA HIS A 153 -8.06 16.74 5.11
C HIS A 153 -8.84 17.82 5.88
N GLY A 154 -8.14 18.63 6.67
CA GLY A 154 -8.69 19.70 7.50
C GLY A 154 -9.45 19.21 8.73
N GLY A 155 -9.75 20.15 9.64
CA GLY A 155 -10.40 19.84 10.92
C GLY A 155 -9.53 18.94 11.80
N SER A 156 -10.14 17.93 12.42
CA SER A 156 -9.49 16.96 13.31
C SER A 156 -9.14 15.63 12.61
N LYS A 157 -9.10 15.60 11.27
CA LYS A 157 -8.81 14.39 10.50
C LYS A 157 -7.31 14.25 10.32
N ASN A 158 -6.81 13.01 10.39
CA ASN A 158 -5.45 12.69 10.00
C ASN A 158 -5.23 13.03 8.53
N ASP A 159 -4.01 13.44 8.18
CA ASP A 159 -3.59 13.58 6.79
C ASP A 159 -3.45 12.21 6.13
N THR A 160 -3.63 12.12 4.82
CA THR A 160 -3.11 10.98 4.05
C THR A 160 -1.71 11.32 3.56
N ILE A 161 -0.73 10.54 3.97
CA ILE A 161 0.68 10.68 3.59
C ILE A 161 0.99 9.60 2.56
N CYS A 162 1.41 10.03 1.37
CA CYS A 162 1.85 9.14 0.30
C CYS A 162 3.37 9.25 0.17
N THR A 163 4.09 8.13 0.13
CA THR A 163 5.53 8.10 -0.13
C THR A 163 5.82 7.32 -1.39
N VAL A 164 6.70 7.85 -2.25
CA VAL A 164 7.20 7.17 -3.44
C VAL A 164 8.67 6.85 -3.24
N GLU A 165 9.02 5.58 -3.32
CA GLU A 165 10.38 5.07 -3.17
C GLU A 165 10.77 4.19 -4.36
N ILE A 166 12.07 4.14 -4.66
CA ILE A 166 12.65 3.29 -5.70
C ILE A 166 13.59 2.29 -5.06
N LYS A 167 13.44 0.99 -5.37
CA LYS A 167 14.37 -0.07 -4.96
C LYS A 167 15.70 0.08 -5.70
N LYS A 168 16.82 0.05 -4.97
CA LYS A 168 18.19 0.15 -5.47
C LYS A 168 18.88 -1.20 -5.52
#